data_AF-A0A844I8W2-F1
#
_entry.id   AF-A0A844I8W2-F1
#
_cell.length_a   1.000
_cell.length_b   1.000
_cell.length_c   1.000
_cell.angle_alpha   90.00
_cell.angle_beta   90.00
_cell.angle_gamma   90.00
#
_symmetry.space_group_name_H-M   'P 1'
#
loop_
_entity.id
_entity.type
_entity.pdbx_description
1 polymer ?
#
loop_
_entity_poly.entity_id
_entity_poly.type
_entity_poly.pdbx_seq_one_letter_code
_entity_poly.pdbx_strand_id
1 'polypeptide(L)' 'MKIQGIIKGNTIELLDQILDKILLPDGVEISIEIPDNLIIKQPKWPELEAVIGLWKDDTEIDEIFDIINQERHQDLVM' A
#
# COMPACT_ATOMS: atom_id res chain seq x y z
N MET A 1 -10.77 23.38 -20.86
CA MET A 1 -11.26 22.12 -21.49
C MET A 1 -10.92 20.97 -20.56
N LYS A 2 -11.78 19.97 -20.37
CA LYS A 2 -11.48 18.78 -19.55
C LYS A 2 -11.24 17.60 -20.47
N ILE A 3 -10.05 17.02 -20.44
CA ILE A 3 -9.70 15.82 -21.20
C ILE A 3 -9.93 14.62 -20.28
N GLN A 4 -10.66 13.62 -20.78
CA GLN A 4 -10.91 12.37 -20.05
C GLN A 4 -9.95 11.30 -20.56
N GLY A 5 -9.43 10.49 -19.65
CA GLY A 5 -8.53 9.40 -19.95
C GLY A 5 -8.69 8.27 -18.95
N ILE A 6 -8.07 7.13 -19.25
CA ILE A 6 -8.08 5.93 -18.40
C ILE A 6 -6.63 5.53 -18.13
N ILE A 7 -6.33 5.16 -16.89
CA ILE A 7 -5.03 4.59 -16.51
C ILE A 7 -4.98 3.15 -16.99
N LYS A 8 -3.95 2.79 -17.75
CA LYS A 8 -3.72 1.43 -18.25
C LYS A 8 -2.27 1.03 -18.03
N GLY A 9 -2.04 0.24 -16.97
CA GLY A 9 -0.67 -0.04 -16.52
C GLY A 9 0.03 1.26 -16.08
N ASN A 10 1.13 1.61 -16.76
CA ASN A 10 1.93 2.79 -16.48
C ASN A 10 1.69 3.97 -17.45
N THR A 11 0.70 3.85 -18.34
CA THR A 11 0.36 4.91 -19.29
C THR A 11 -1.04 5.45 -19.04
N ILE A 12 -1.27 6.71 -19.44
CA ILE A 12 -2.59 7.33 -19.47
C ILE A 12 -3.05 7.32 -20.92
N GLU A 13 -4.11 6.57 -21.23
CA GLU A 13 -4.76 6.60 -22.53
C GLU A 13 -5.81 7.71 -22.52
N LEU A 14 -5.65 8.71 -23.40
CA LEU A 14 -6.63 9.78 -23.58
C LEU A 14 -7.74 9.28 -24.50
N LEU A 15 -9.00 9.48 -24.12
CA LEU A 15 -10.14 9.04 -24.92
C LEU A 15 -10.29 9.92 -26.16
N ASP A 16 -10.38 9.27 -27.32
CA ASP A 16 -10.32 9.82 -28.69
C ASP A 16 -11.30 10.98 -29.00
N GLN A 17 -12.31 11.17 -28.15
CA GLN A 17 -13.38 12.16 -28.34
C GLN A 17 -12.88 13.61 -28.49
N ILE A 18 -11.63 13.87 -28.09
CA ILE A 18 -10.95 15.17 -28.21
C ILE A 18 -9.82 15.17 -29.25
N LEU A 19 -9.13 14.05 -29.46
CA LEU A 19 -8.01 13.94 -30.40
C LEU A 19 -8.46 14.00 -31.87
N ASP A 20 -9.63 13.47 -32.19
CA ASP A 20 -10.20 13.56 -33.54
C ASP A 20 -10.58 15.00 -33.97
N LYS A 21 -10.70 15.93 -33.00
CA LYS A 21 -11.08 17.33 -33.24
C LYS A 21 -9.97 18.33 -32.95
N ILE A 22 -8.83 17.87 -32.40
CA ILE A 22 -7.73 18.73 -31.95
C ILE A 22 -6.41 18.10 -32.37
N LEU A 23 -5.75 18.71 -33.35
CA LEU A 23 -4.32 18.51 -33.58
C LEU A 23 -3.57 19.17 -32.42
N LEU A 24 -3.02 18.35 -31.53
CA LEU A 24 -2.02 18.80 -30.57
C LEU A 24 -0.68 18.89 -31.33
N PRO A 25 -0.10 20.08 -31.51
CA PRO A 25 1.21 20.19 -32.14
C PRO A 25 2.27 19.47 -31.29
N ASP A 26 3.32 19.01 -31.96
CA ASP A 26 4.45 18.40 -31.29
C ASP A 26 5.10 19.37 -30.30
N GLY A 27 5.52 18.87 -29.14
CA GLY A 27 6.11 19.68 -28.07
C GLY A 27 5.13 20.46 -27.18
N VAL A 28 3.81 20.23 -27.27
CA VAL A 28 2.85 20.81 -26.30
C VAL A 28 3.01 20.17 -24.94
N GLU A 29 3.24 21.01 -23.92
CA GLU A 29 3.28 20.59 -22.52
C GLU A 29 1.87 20.29 -21.99
N ILE A 30 1.70 19.13 -21.35
CA ILE A 30 0.45 18.72 -20.70
C ILE A 30 0.74 18.49 -19.23
N SER A 31 0.08 19.27 -18.37
CA SER A 31 0.14 19.08 -16.92
C SER A 31 -1.02 18.20 -16.45
N ILE A 32 -0.73 17.21 -15.61
CA ILE A 32 -1.73 16.31 -15.02
C ILE A 32 -1.63 16.42 -13.51
N GLU A 33 -2.72 16.86 -12.87
CA GLU A 33 -2.82 16.90 -11.42
C GLU A 33 -3.48 15.61 -10.93
N ILE A 34 -2.77 14.86 -10.09
CA ILE A 34 -3.29 13.65 -9.44
C ILE A 34 -3.49 13.98 -7.95
N PRO A 35 -4.73 13.95 -7.44
CA PRO A 35 -5.00 14.10 -6.03
C PRO A 35 -4.28 13.03 -5.19
N ASP A 36 -3.66 13.45 -4.08
CA ASP A 36 -2.89 12.55 -3.20
C ASP A 36 -3.71 11.35 -2.68
N ASN A 37 -5.03 11.53 -2.52
CA ASN A 37 -5.93 10.48 -2.05
C ASN A 37 -6.17 9.36 -3.08
N LEU A 38 -5.81 9.57 -4.35
CA LEU A 38 -5.86 8.54 -5.40
C LEU A 38 -4.52 7.81 -5.56
N ILE A 39 -3.47 8.27 -4.88
CA ILE A 39 -2.16 7.61 -4.89
C ILE A 39 -2.24 6.41 -3.96
N ILE A 40 -2.34 5.22 -4.55
CA ILE A 40 -2.16 3.96 -3.81
C ILE A 40 -0.68 3.87 -3.46
N LYS A 41 -0.34 4.21 -2.21
CA LYS A 41 1.02 4.02 -1.70
C LYS A 41 1.32 2.52 -1.74
N GLN A 42 2.34 2.13 -2.49
CA GLN A 42 2.82 0.76 -2.43
C GLN A 42 3.26 0.46 -0.99
N PRO A 43 2.98 -0.74 -0.47
CA PRO A 43 3.48 -1.14 0.83
C PRO A 43 5.00 -1.06 0.80
N LYS A 44 5.56 -0.35 1.77
CA LYS A 44 7.01 -0.25 1.93
C LYS A 44 7.51 -1.51 2.60
N TRP A 45 7.63 -2.57 1.81
CA TRP A 45 8.11 -3.89 2.26
C TRP A 45 9.36 -3.81 3.15
N PRO A 46 10.38 -2.98 2.85
CA PRO A 46 11.54 -2.87 3.73
C PRO A 46 11.23 -2.31 5.14
N GLU A 47 10.25 -1.39 5.26
CA GLU A 47 9.83 -0.85 6.56
C GLU A 47 9.04 -1.90 7.35
N LEU A 48 8.26 -2.74 6.66
CA LEU A 48 7.53 -3.85 7.29
C LEU A 48 8.48 -4.96 7.74
N GLU A 49 9.46 -5.35 6.92
CA GLU A 49 10.49 -6.34 7.26
C GLU A 49 11.29 -5.95 8.51
N ALA A 50 11.50 -4.65 8.75
CA ALA A 50 12.21 -4.15 9.91
C ALA A 50 11.44 -4.33 11.23
N VAL A 51 10.11 -4.44 11.19
CA VAL A 51 9.27 -4.53 12.40
C VAL A 51 8.64 -5.91 12.60
N ILE A 52 8.50 -6.70 11.54
CA ILE A 52 7.94 -8.06 11.62
C ILE A 52 8.90 -8.96 12.40
N GLY A 53 8.38 -9.58 13.46
CA GLY A 53 9.15 -10.53 14.26
C GLY A 53 10.09 -9.91 15.29
N LEU A 54 10.08 -8.59 15.48
CA LEU A 54 10.84 -7.94 16.57
C LEU A 54 10.50 -8.49 17.96
N TRP A 55 9.27 -8.97 18.14
CA TRP A 55 8.78 -9.57 19.38
C TRP A 55 9.23 -11.02 19.59
N LYS A 56 9.87 -11.67 18.60
CA LYS A 56 10.13 -13.12 18.60
C LYS A 56 11.08 -13.57 19.70
N ASP A 57 12.07 -12.74 20.03
CA ASP A 57 13.09 -13.04 21.04
C ASP A 57 12.92 -12.13 22.28
N ASP A 58 11.69 -11.65 22.50
CA ASP A 58 11.35 -10.81 23.63
C ASP A 58 11.12 -11.67 24.88
N THR A 59 12.07 -11.58 25.82
CA THR A 59 12.07 -12.38 27.05
C THR A 59 10.87 -12.09 27.94
N GLU A 60 10.36 -10.85 27.96
CA GLU A 60 9.16 -10.51 28.74
C GLU A 60 7.93 -11.24 28.17
N ILE A 61 7.83 -11.32 26.85
CA ILE A 61 6.78 -12.05 26.16
C ILE A 61 6.88 -13.55 26.45
N ASP A 62 8.08 -14.12 26.36
CA ASP A 62 8.32 -15.54 26.67
C ASP A 62 7.94 -15.88 28.11
N GLU A 63 8.34 -15.06 29.08
CA GLU A 63 8.00 -15.24 30.51
C GLU A 63 6.48 -15.20 30.74
N ILE A 64 5.76 -14.27 30.11
CA ILE A 64 4.30 -14.19 30.19
C ILE A 64 3.66 -15.46 29.62
N PHE A 65 4.12 -15.95 28.46
CA PHE A 65 3.59 -17.17 27.88
C PHE A 65 3.88 -18.41 28.73
N ASP A 66 5.04 -18.49 29.37
CA ASP A 66 5.39 -19.57 30.29
C ASP A 66 4.48 -19.58 31.53
N ILE A 67 4.19 -18.41 32.11
CA ILE A 67 3.25 -18.28 33.23
C ILE A 67 1.84 -18.74 32.81
N ILE A 68 1.34 -18.24 31.68
CA ILE A 68 0.02 -18.64 31.15
C ILE A 68 -0.03 -20.16 30.92
N ASN A 69 1.04 -20.73 30.39
CA ASN A 69 1.13 -22.16 30.15
C ASN A 69 1.10 -22.95 31.47
N GLN A 70 1.83 -22.50 32.48
CA GLN A 70 1.82 -23.11 33.81
C GLN A 70 0.43 -23.07 34.46
N GLU A 71 -0.25 -21.92 34.43
CA GLU A 71 -1.61 -21.76 34.99
C GLU A 71 -2.63 -22.67 34.30
N ARG A 72 -2.60 -22.72 32.96
CA ARG A 72 -3.49 -23.58 32.17
C ARG A 72 -3.34 -25.07 32.53
N HIS A 73 -2.13 -25.49 32.90
CA HIS A 73 -1.85 -26.87 33.29
C HIS A 73 -2.10 -27.15 34.78
N GLN A 74 -2.29 -26.13 35.63
CA GLN A 74 -2.70 -26.31 37.03
C GLN A 74 -4.22 -26.48 37.17
N ASP A 75 -5.01 -25.81 36.34
CA ASP A 75 -6.49 -25.96 36.34
C ASP A 75 -6.98 -27.34 35.87
N LEU A 76 -6.12 -28.13 35.22
CA LEU A 76 -6.41 -29.50 34.74
C LEU A 76 -6.17 -30.59 35.80
N VAL A 77 -5.59 -30.23 36.96
CA VAL A 77 -5.16 -31.19 38.01
C VAL A 77 -6.04 -31.12 39.27
N MET A 78 -7.14 -30.36 39.26
CA MET A 78 -8.11 -30.28 40.37
C MET A 78 -9.41 -31.02 40.07
#